data_AF-A0A7C4E637-F1
#
_entry.id   AF-A0A7C4E637-F1
#
_cell.length_a   1.000
_cell.length_b   1.000
_cell.length_c   1.000
_cell.angle_alpha   90.00
_cell.angle_beta   90.00
_cell.angle_gamma   90.00
#
_symmetry.space_group_name_H-M   'P 1'
#
loop_
_entity.id
_entity.type
_entity.pdbx_description
1 polymer ?
#
loop_
_entity_poly.entity_id
_entity_poly.type
_entity_poly.pdbx_seq_one_letter_code
_entity_poly.pdbx_strand_id
1 'polypeptide(L)'
;MARRDLQELERLKLQGGAAASARKLALLARLRTARLRTAGEVRRLHECLCFMRAYADDASLRAAVERALAGFARRADLRAHRDALYATGIAGTTLWFPFFYPTARWLAARWPRLLRFDRRDKKAGEHLARTLPLLVTPLEAQAVRGLPGYAAIDRLRGRGSTDATFLVRRVEAMPGDEATREAFYDAINPSCELAPGADTPSRTLACWRRAPVLYRHAAPVAQRPELRRELA
;
A
#
# COMPACT_ATOMS: atom_id res chain seq x y z
N MET A 1 -3.77 -16.98 -24.65
CA MET A 1 -2.60 -16.15 -25.04
C MET A 1 -2.01 -15.40 -23.85
N ALA A 2 -2.73 -14.46 -23.23
CA ALA A 2 -2.24 -13.63 -22.11
C ALA A 2 -1.59 -14.40 -20.95
N ARG A 3 -2.19 -15.51 -20.51
CA ARG A 3 -1.63 -16.35 -19.43
C ARG A 3 -0.27 -16.96 -19.79
N ARG A 4 -0.08 -17.41 -21.03
CA ARG A 4 1.20 -17.97 -21.51
C ARG A 4 2.27 -16.88 -21.58
N ASP A 5 1.90 -15.70 -22.08
CA ASP A 5 2.80 -14.55 -22.13
C ASP A 5 3.21 -14.10 -20.71
N LEU A 6 2.28 -14.10 -19.76
CA LEU A 6 2.61 -13.81 -18.36
C LEU A 6 3.58 -14.83 -17.77
N GLN A 7 3.32 -16.14 -17.96
CA GLN A 7 4.21 -17.20 -17.49
C GLN A 7 5.60 -17.09 -18.11
N GLU A 8 5.69 -16.75 -19.39
CA GLU A 8 6.96 -16.53 -20.06
C GLU A 8 7.70 -15.32 -19.49
N LEU A 9 7.00 -14.20 -19.24
CA LEU A 9 7.59 -13.02 -18.60
C LEU A 9 8.10 -13.34 -17.19
N GLU A 10 7.34 -14.11 -16.41
CA GLU A 10 7.72 -14.57 -15.06
C GLU A 10 9.02 -15.37 -15.08
N ARG A 11 9.21 -16.24 -16.08
CA ARG A 11 10.45 -17.02 -16.26
C ARG A 11 11.61 -16.13 -16.70
N LEU A 12 11.38 -15.21 -17.62
CA LEU A 12 12.42 -14.34 -18.17
C LEU A 12 12.88 -13.24 -17.20
N LYS A 13 12.08 -12.89 -16.18
CA LYS A 13 12.41 -11.77 -15.27
C LYS A 13 13.78 -11.91 -14.61
N LEU A 14 14.28 -13.13 -14.39
CA LEU A 14 15.59 -13.40 -13.78
C LEU A 14 16.74 -13.44 -14.79
N GLN A 15 16.44 -13.55 -16.09
CA GLN A 15 17.45 -13.55 -17.14
C GLN A 15 17.91 -12.11 -17.42
N GLY A 16 19.14 -11.95 -17.92
CA GLY A 16 19.74 -10.66 -18.28
C GLY A 16 20.21 -10.64 -19.73
N GLY A 17 20.51 -9.45 -20.24
CA GLY A 17 21.15 -9.26 -21.54
C GLY A 17 20.18 -8.85 -22.66
N ALA A 18 20.74 -8.43 -23.79
CA ALA A 18 20.00 -7.78 -24.88
C ALA A 18 18.85 -8.64 -25.46
N ALA A 19 19.10 -9.94 -25.67
CA ALA A 19 18.07 -10.85 -26.19
C ALA A 19 16.91 -11.04 -25.21
N ALA A 20 17.21 -11.16 -23.90
CA ALA A 20 16.20 -11.25 -22.86
C ALA A 20 15.39 -9.95 -22.75
N SER A 21 16.07 -8.79 -22.81
CA SER A 21 15.44 -7.47 -22.82
C SER A 21 14.45 -7.31 -23.98
N ALA A 22 14.88 -7.62 -25.22
CA ALA A 22 14.03 -7.57 -26.40
C ALA A 22 12.79 -8.46 -26.26
N ARG A 23 12.96 -9.69 -25.72
CA ARG A 23 11.85 -10.61 -25.49
C ARG A 23 10.89 -10.10 -24.41
N LYS A 24 11.39 -9.54 -23.31
CA LYS A 24 10.58 -8.90 -22.25
C LYS A 24 9.78 -7.73 -22.81
N LEU A 25 10.38 -6.87 -23.61
CA LEU A 25 9.70 -5.74 -24.25
C LEU A 25 8.53 -6.21 -25.14
N ALA A 26 8.74 -7.24 -25.95
CA ALA A 26 7.68 -7.83 -26.79
C ALA A 26 6.54 -8.44 -25.95
N LEU A 27 6.86 -9.09 -24.82
CA LEU A 27 5.87 -9.62 -23.88
C LEU A 27 5.09 -8.49 -23.20
N LEU A 28 5.76 -7.45 -22.73
CA LEU A 28 5.14 -6.27 -22.12
C LEU A 28 4.18 -5.57 -23.08
N ALA A 29 4.55 -5.43 -24.36
CA ALA A 29 3.69 -4.83 -25.37
C ALA A 29 2.37 -5.61 -25.53
N ARG A 30 2.42 -6.94 -25.54
CA ARG A 30 1.24 -7.83 -25.62
C ARG A 30 0.41 -7.82 -24.33
N LEU A 31 1.07 -7.88 -23.16
CA LEU A 31 0.41 -7.88 -21.86
C LEU A 31 -0.22 -6.52 -21.50
N ARG A 32 0.28 -5.43 -22.10
CA ARG A 32 -0.31 -4.10 -21.95
C ARG A 32 -1.74 -4.03 -22.47
N THR A 33 -2.03 -4.67 -23.60
CA THR A 33 -3.37 -4.65 -24.24
C THR A 33 -4.21 -5.86 -23.85
N ALA A 34 -3.59 -6.95 -23.39
CA ALA A 34 -4.31 -8.13 -22.93
C ALA A 34 -5.06 -7.91 -21.61
N ARG A 35 -6.28 -8.46 -21.52
CA ARG A 35 -7.05 -8.55 -20.28
C ARG A 35 -6.73 -9.86 -19.55
N LEU A 36 -6.28 -9.75 -18.31
CA LEU A 36 -6.04 -10.89 -17.43
C LEU A 36 -7.37 -11.32 -16.78
N ARG A 37 -7.52 -12.62 -16.52
CA ARG A 37 -8.81 -13.23 -16.14
C ARG A 37 -9.01 -13.32 -14.63
N THR A 38 -7.91 -13.27 -13.87
CA THR A 38 -7.95 -13.45 -12.42
C THR A 38 -7.16 -12.38 -11.70
N ALA A 39 -7.55 -12.08 -10.45
CA ALA A 39 -6.78 -11.23 -9.54
C ALA A 39 -5.32 -11.72 -9.41
N GLY A 40 -5.12 -13.04 -9.31
CA GLY A 40 -3.80 -13.65 -9.21
C GLY A 40 -2.91 -13.33 -10.41
N GLU A 41 -3.44 -13.37 -11.63
CA GLU A 41 -2.70 -12.99 -12.84
C GLU A 41 -2.33 -11.50 -12.84
N VAL A 42 -3.27 -10.62 -12.47
CA VAL A 42 -3.01 -9.17 -12.36
C VAL A 42 -1.92 -8.89 -11.35
N ARG A 43 -1.97 -9.54 -10.17
CA ARG A 43 -0.94 -9.43 -9.15
C ARG A 43 0.41 -9.91 -9.67
N ARG A 44 0.49 -11.08 -10.32
CA ARG A 44 1.76 -11.61 -10.87
C ARG A 44 2.37 -10.69 -11.91
N LEU A 45 1.56 -10.08 -12.78
CA LEU A 45 2.04 -9.06 -13.72
C LEU A 45 2.63 -7.86 -12.97
N HIS A 46 1.93 -7.36 -11.96
CA HIS A 46 2.41 -6.25 -11.13
C HIS A 46 3.75 -6.56 -10.46
N GLU A 47 3.88 -7.74 -9.85
CA GLU A 47 5.13 -8.17 -9.21
C GLU A 47 6.29 -8.27 -10.21
N CYS A 48 6.03 -8.74 -11.43
CA CYS A 48 7.05 -8.75 -12.49
C CYS A 48 7.50 -7.33 -12.86
N LEU A 49 6.56 -6.39 -12.98
CA LEU A 49 6.88 -4.99 -13.27
C LEU A 49 7.69 -4.34 -12.14
N CYS A 50 7.28 -4.53 -10.88
CA CYS A 50 8.03 -4.03 -9.72
C CYS A 50 9.46 -4.60 -9.71
N PHE A 51 9.62 -5.89 -9.96
CA PHE A 51 10.92 -6.54 -10.05
C PHE A 51 11.77 -5.96 -11.18
N MET A 52 11.25 -5.88 -12.40
CA MET A 52 11.99 -5.36 -13.55
C MET A 52 12.27 -3.86 -13.46
N ARG A 53 11.52 -3.09 -12.65
CA ARG A 53 11.88 -1.69 -12.35
C ARG A 53 13.15 -1.63 -11.50
N ALA A 54 13.28 -2.53 -10.52
CA ALA A 54 14.44 -2.59 -9.63
C ALA A 54 15.67 -3.22 -10.31
N TYR A 55 15.44 -4.21 -11.18
CA TYR A 55 16.49 -4.98 -11.87
C TYR A 55 16.32 -4.95 -13.39
N ALA A 56 16.28 -3.75 -13.96
CA ALA A 56 16.12 -3.57 -15.40
C ALA A 56 17.38 -3.99 -16.16
N ASP A 57 17.21 -4.62 -17.32
CA ASP A 57 18.30 -5.01 -18.20
C ASP A 57 18.98 -3.81 -18.87
N ASP A 58 18.19 -2.79 -19.21
CA ASP A 58 18.61 -1.56 -19.87
C ASP A 58 17.59 -0.42 -19.67
N ALA A 59 17.93 0.76 -20.18
CA ALA A 59 17.09 1.96 -20.10
C ALA A 59 15.74 1.81 -20.82
N SER A 60 15.69 1.07 -21.93
CA SER A 60 14.49 0.88 -22.75
C SER A 60 13.46 0.02 -22.01
N LEU A 61 13.91 -1.09 -21.42
CA LEU A 61 13.07 -1.95 -20.58
C LEU A 61 12.56 -1.18 -19.36
N ARG A 62 13.45 -0.45 -18.68
CA ARG A 62 13.07 0.37 -17.53
C ARG A 62 11.97 1.36 -17.89
N ALA A 63 12.14 2.12 -18.97
CA ALA A 63 11.15 3.10 -19.42
C ALA A 63 9.81 2.43 -19.78
N ALA A 64 9.83 1.24 -20.40
CA ALA A 64 8.61 0.49 -20.70
C ALA A 64 7.88 0.03 -19.43
N VAL A 65 8.62 -0.47 -18.43
CA VAL A 65 8.09 -0.91 -17.14
C VAL A 65 7.52 0.27 -16.34
N GLU A 66 8.23 1.41 -16.28
CA GLU A 66 7.76 2.61 -15.59
C GLU A 66 6.46 3.15 -16.22
N ARG A 67 6.35 3.16 -17.56
CA ARG A 67 5.09 3.48 -18.26
C ARG A 67 3.97 2.51 -17.91
N ALA A 68 4.26 1.20 -17.84
CA ALA A 68 3.28 0.20 -17.48
C ALA A 68 2.77 0.36 -16.04
N LEU A 69 3.67 0.65 -15.10
CA LEU A 69 3.34 0.93 -13.70
C LEU A 69 2.52 2.22 -13.54
N ALA A 70 2.91 3.30 -14.24
CA ALA A 70 2.17 4.57 -14.25
C ALA A 70 0.74 4.45 -14.80
N GLY A 71 0.49 3.46 -15.65
CA GLY A 71 -0.83 3.13 -16.20
C GLY A 71 -1.58 2.02 -15.45
N PHE A 72 -0.96 1.38 -14.47
CA PHE A 72 -1.46 0.10 -13.93
C PHE A 72 -2.84 0.24 -13.29
N ALA A 73 -3.05 1.32 -12.51
CA ALA A 73 -4.32 1.65 -11.86
C ALA A 73 -5.51 1.81 -12.84
N ARG A 74 -5.24 2.07 -14.13
CA ARG A 74 -6.25 2.28 -15.17
C ARG A 74 -6.66 1.01 -15.90
N ARG A 75 -6.00 -0.13 -15.66
CA ARG A 75 -6.33 -1.38 -16.34
C ARG A 75 -7.74 -1.86 -15.96
N ALA A 76 -8.48 -2.33 -16.97
CA ALA A 76 -9.85 -2.82 -16.77
C ALA A 76 -9.91 -4.10 -15.91
N ASP A 77 -8.92 -5.00 -16.05
CA ASP A 77 -8.83 -6.21 -15.23
C ASP A 77 -8.50 -5.89 -13.77
N LEU A 78 -7.61 -4.93 -13.51
CA LEU A 78 -7.36 -4.44 -12.16
C LEU A 78 -8.65 -3.91 -11.52
N ARG A 79 -9.38 -3.03 -12.22
CA ARG A 79 -10.64 -2.46 -11.71
C ARG A 79 -11.68 -3.53 -11.42
N ALA A 80 -11.79 -4.54 -12.29
CA ALA A 80 -12.70 -5.67 -12.13
C ALA A 80 -12.33 -6.59 -10.95
N HIS A 81 -11.05 -6.64 -10.57
CA HIS A 81 -10.55 -7.51 -9.50
C HIS A 81 -10.09 -6.75 -8.25
N ARG A 82 -10.42 -5.46 -8.12
CA ARG A 82 -9.87 -4.58 -7.08
C ARG A 82 -10.11 -5.10 -5.65
N ASP A 83 -11.29 -5.68 -5.41
CA ASP A 83 -11.69 -6.15 -4.08
C ASP A 83 -10.92 -7.43 -3.71
N ALA A 84 -10.68 -8.32 -4.69
CA ALA A 84 -9.83 -9.49 -4.52
C ALA A 84 -8.33 -9.15 -4.41
N LEU A 85 -7.95 -7.91 -4.76
CA LEU A 85 -6.59 -7.36 -4.66
C LEU A 85 -6.43 -6.42 -3.46
N TYR A 86 -7.37 -6.48 -2.51
CA TYR A 86 -7.28 -5.80 -1.23
C TYR A 86 -5.96 -6.10 -0.51
N ALA A 87 -5.36 -5.08 0.12
CA ALA A 87 -4.12 -5.15 0.89
C ALA A 87 -2.87 -5.62 0.10
N THR A 88 -2.89 -5.61 -1.23
CA THR A 88 -1.72 -6.03 -2.05
C THR A 88 -0.66 -4.94 -2.24
N GLY A 89 -0.99 -3.67 -1.97
CA GLY A 89 -0.11 -2.53 -2.24
C GLY A 89 -0.12 -2.04 -3.68
N ILE A 90 -1.01 -2.56 -4.53
CA ILE A 90 -1.18 -2.15 -5.92
C ILE A 90 -1.92 -0.81 -5.98
N ALA A 91 -1.51 0.11 -6.86
CA ALA A 91 -2.17 1.39 -7.01
C ALA A 91 -3.59 1.16 -7.55
N GLY A 92 -4.58 1.82 -6.94
CA GLY A 92 -5.99 1.58 -7.26
C GLY A 92 -6.66 0.50 -6.40
N THR A 93 -5.96 -0.10 -5.43
CA THR A 93 -6.55 -1.01 -4.44
C THR A 93 -6.40 -0.45 -3.03
N THR A 94 -7.28 -0.86 -2.12
CA THR A 94 -7.26 -0.43 -0.71
C THR A 94 -6.06 -1.05 0.01
N LEU A 95 -5.33 -0.25 0.78
CA LEU A 95 -4.33 -0.75 1.72
C LEU A 95 -5.00 -1.05 3.06
N TRP A 96 -4.45 -2.03 3.78
CA TRP A 96 -4.86 -2.35 5.13
C TRP A 96 -3.64 -2.56 6.00
N PHE A 97 -3.62 -1.91 7.16
CA PHE A 97 -2.56 -2.05 8.15
C PHE A 97 -2.98 -1.44 9.51
N PRO A 98 -2.58 -2.02 10.65
CA PRO A 98 -2.63 -1.34 11.94
C PRO A 98 -1.46 -0.34 12.05
N PHE A 99 -1.65 0.88 11.52
CA PHE A 99 -0.58 1.89 11.49
C PHE A 99 -0.28 2.41 12.89
N PHE A 100 1.01 2.44 13.28
CA PHE A 100 1.46 3.18 14.45
C PHE A 100 1.17 4.68 14.31
N TYR A 101 1.04 5.36 15.44
CA TYR A 101 0.57 6.74 15.52
C TYR A 101 1.30 7.72 14.58
N PRO A 102 2.65 7.74 14.45
CA PRO A 102 3.30 8.69 13.54
C PRO A 102 2.84 8.52 12.09
N THR A 103 2.62 7.27 11.67
CA THR A 103 2.14 6.97 10.32
C THR A 103 0.66 7.30 10.18
N ALA A 104 -0.17 6.94 11.16
CA ALA A 104 -1.59 7.28 11.16
C ALA A 104 -1.82 8.81 11.12
N ARG A 105 -1.03 9.57 11.88
CA ARG A 105 -1.01 11.05 11.89
C ARG A 105 -0.65 11.60 10.51
N TRP A 106 0.45 11.13 9.93
CA TRP A 106 0.86 11.55 8.59
C TRP A 106 -0.21 11.24 7.53
N LEU A 107 -0.81 10.04 7.57
CA LEU A 107 -1.88 9.64 6.65
C LEU A 107 -3.14 10.49 6.84
N ALA A 108 -3.55 10.76 8.08
CA ALA A 108 -4.73 11.56 8.39
C ALA A 108 -4.54 13.04 7.98
N ALA A 109 -3.33 13.58 8.09
CA ALA A 109 -3.02 14.93 7.63
C ALA A 109 -3.07 15.03 6.11
N ARG A 110 -2.51 14.05 5.40
CA ARG A 110 -2.36 14.10 3.94
C ARG A 110 -3.55 13.57 3.15
N TRP A 111 -4.24 12.55 3.67
CA TRP A 111 -5.44 11.94 3.06
C TRP A 111 -6.60 11.81 4.04
N PRO A 112 -7.08 12.92 4.65
CA PRO A 112 -8.09 12.91 5.71
C PRO A 112 -9.44 12.29 5.30
N ARG A 113 -9.70 12.17 3.99
CA ARG A 113 -10.97 11.61 3.46
C ARG A 113 -10.85 10.15 3.03
N LEU A 114 -9.64 9.58 3.01
CA LEU A 114 -9.36 8.24 2.50
C LEU A 114 -8.94 7.24 3.59
N LEU A 115 -8.45 7.73 4.73
CA LEU A 115 -8.12 6.89 5.88
C LEU A 115 -9.37 6.58 6.69
N ARG A 116 -9.67 5.30 6.91
CA ARG A 116 -10.80 4.82 7.72
C ARG A 116 -10.37 3.67 8.63
N PHE A 117 -11.16 3.36 9.64
CA PHE A 117 -10.95 2.12 10.40
C PHE A 117 -11.56 0.91 9.70
N ASP A 118 -10.91 -0.24 9.82
CA ASP A 118 -11.53 -1.52 9.51
C ASP A 118 -12.56 -1.86 10.59
N ARG A 119 -13.84 -1.68 10.27
CA ARG A 119 -14.95 -1.89 11.21
C ARG A 119 -15.14 -3.35 11.63
N ARG A 120 -14.44 -4.31 11.01
CA ARG A 120 -14.45 -5.72 11.41
C ARG A 120 -13.55 -5.98 12.63
N ASP A 121 -12.66 -5.04 12.96
CA ASP A 121 -11.77 -5.12 14.11
C ASP A 121 -12.54 -4.87 15.42
N LYS A 122 -13.15 -5.94 15.95
CA LYS A 122 -13.94 -5.88 17.18
C LYS A 122 -13.10 -5.48 18.40
N LYS A 123 -11.83 -5.91 18.46
CA LYS A 123 -10.92 -5.59 19.57
C LYS A 123 -10.61 -4.10 19.61
N ALA A 124 -10.29 -3.51 18.45
CA ALA A 124 -10.13 -2.06 18.36
C ALA A 124 -11.43 -1.34 18.74
N GLY A 125 -12.59 -1.84 18.29
CA GLY A 125 -13.90 -1.31 18.70
C GLY A 125 -14.14 -1.28 20.20
N GLU A 126 -13.75 -2.34 20.93
CA GLU A 126 -13.80 -2.42 22.40
C GLU A 126 -12.82 -1.45 23.06
N HIS A 127 -11.59 -1.38 22.56
CA HIS A 127 -10.59 -0.44 23.06
C HIS A 127 -11.07 1.01 22.90
N LEU A 128 -11.61 1.35 21.72
CA LEU A 128 -12.19 2.66 21.44
C LEU A 128 -13.33 3.01 22.39
N ALA A 129 -14.19 2.05 22.74
CA ALA A 129 -15.29 2.30 23.68
C ALA A 129 -14.78 2.73 25.06
N ARG A 130 -13.64 2.18 25.49
CA ARG A 130 -13.00 2.51 26.78
C ARG A 130 -12.19 3.81 26.73
N THR A 131 -11.50 4.08 25.63
CA THR A 131 -10.51 5.18 25.56
C THR A 131 -11.08 6.46 24.98
N LEU A 132 -12.06 6.41 24.07
CA LEU A 132 -12.63 7.60 23.44
C LEU A 132 -13.20 8.62 24.45
N PRO A 133 -13.87 8.22 25.55
CA PRO A 133 -14.34 9.16 26.57
C PRO A 133 -13.23 10.02 27.19
N LEU A 134 -11.97 9.55 27.17
CA LEU A 134 -10.80 10.29 27.68
C LEU A 134 -10.29 11.35 26.70
N LEU A 135 -10.73 11.30 25.44
CA LEU A 135 -10.27 12.17 24.35
C LEU A 135 -11.29 13.26 23.96
N VAL A 136 -12.39 13.36 24.69
CA VAL A 136 -13.53 14.22 24.34
C VAL A 136 -13.97 15.03 25.56
N THR A 137 -14.80 16.04 25.33
CA THR A 137 -15.32 16.85 26.45
C THR A 137 -16.23 16.02 27.37
N PRO A 138 -16.42 16.41 28.65
CA PRO A 138 -17.31 15.68 29.56
C PRO A 138 -18.74 15.48 29.02
N LEU A 139 -19.28 16.47 28.29
CA LEU A 139 -20.59 16.37 27.67
C LEU A 139 -20.61 15.35 26.51
N GLU A 140 -19.60 15.36 25.65
CA GLU A 140 -19.44 14.36 24.58
C GLU A 140 -19.29 12.95 25.16
N ALA A 141 -18.51 12.78 26.24
CA ALA A 141 -18.32 11.51 26.92
C ALA A 141 -19.66 10.95 27.46
N GLN A 142 -20.50 11.81 28.04
CA GLN A 142 -21.83 11.42 28.48
C GLN A 142 -22.73 11.02 27.30
N ALA A 143 -22.66 11.75 26.18
CA ALA A 143 -23.48 11.50 25.00
C ALA A 143 -23.17 10.17 24.30
N VAL A 144 -21.98 9.60 24.53
CA VAL A 144 -21.57 8.30 23.96
C VAL A 144 -21.51 7.16 24.97
N ARG A 145 -21.95 7.40 26.21
CA ARG A 145 -21.94 6.41 27.29
C ARG A 145 -22.71 5.15 26.86
N GLY A 146 -22.07 3.99 26.99
CA GLY A 146 -22.66 2.69 26.66
C GLY A 146 -22.71 2.38 25.16
N LEU A 147 -22.25 3.27 24.28
CA LEU A 147 -22.17 2.98 22.85
C LEU A 147 -20.92 2.15 22.51
N PRO A 148 -20.99 1.25 21.52
CA PRO A 148 -19.81 0.62 20.93
C PRO A 148 -18.84 1.69 20.37
N GLY A 149 -17.53 1.47 20.47
CA GLY A 149 -16.52 2.50 20.19
C GLY A 149 -16.63 3.13 18.79
N TYR A 150 -16.87 2.31 17.77
CA TYR A 150 -17.10 2.82 16.40
C TYR A 150 -18.38 3.65 16.27
N ALA A 151 -19.47 3.25 16.93
CA ALA A 151 -20.72 4.00 16.94
C ALA A 151 -20.58 5.32 17.74
N ALA A 152 -19.80 5.29 18.83
CA ALA A 152 -19.44 6.49 19.58
C ALA A 152 -18.67 7.50 18.72
N ILE A 153 -17.72 7.05 17.90
CA ILE A 153 -17.05 7.91 16.92
C ILE A 153 -18.05 8.48 15.92
N ASP A 154 -18.94 7.66 15.35
CA ASP A 154 -19.94 8.12 14.39
C ASP A 154 -20.90 9.17 14.97
N ARG A 155 -21.20 9.07 16.28
CA ARG A 155 -22.03 10.03 17.01
C ARG A 155 -21.37 11.38 17.22
N LEU A 156 -20.03 11.43 17.27
CA LEU A 156 -19.25 12.63 17.58
C LEU A 156 -18.57 13.27 16.37
N ARG A 157 -18.20 12.49 15.35
CA ARG A 157 -17.46 13.02 14.20
C ARG A 157 -18.36 13.96 13.39
N GLY A 158 -17.82 15.11 13.02
CA GLY A 158 -18.49 16.06 12.15
C GLY A 158 -18.73 15.49 10.75
N ARG A 159 -19.74 16.05 10.04
CA ARG A 159 -20.01 15.69 8.65
C ARG A 159 -18.75 15.91 7.80
N GLY A 160 -18.35 14.89 7.03
CA GLY A 160 -17.18 14.95 6.16
C GLY A 160 -15.85 14.50 6.77
N SER A 161 -15.78 14.23 8.08
CA SER A 161 -14.62 13.57 8.68
C SER A 161 -14.78 12.06 8.62
N THR A 162 -13.71 11.33 8.30
CA THR A 162 -13.67 9.88 8.55
C THR A 162 -13.51 9.61 10.05
N ASP A 163 -13.77 8.37 10.44
CA ASP A 163 -13.57 7.87 11.80
C ASP A 163 -12.10 7.88 12.22
N ALA A 164 -11.21 7.37 11.37
CA ALA A 164 -9.78 7.33 11.67
C ALA A 164 -9.18 8.72 11.80
N THR A 165 -9.47 9.62 10.87
CA THR A 165 -9.00 11.01 10.95
C THR A 165 -9.59 11.75 12.15
N PHE A 166 -10.84 11.46 12.52
CA PHE A 166 -11.42 12.02 13.74
C PHE A 166 -10.63 11.61 14.98
N LEU A 167 -10.36 10.30 15.16
CA LEU A 167 -9.63 9.82 16.34
C LEU A 167 -8.20 10.39 16.38
N VAL A 168 -7.48 10.34 15.25
CA VAL A 168 -6.10 10.85 15.16
C VAL A 168 -6.03 12.32 15.59
N ARG A 169 -6.98 13.16 15.16
CA ARG A 169 -7.04 14.57 15.58
C ARG A 169 -7.33 14.75 17.07
N ARG A 170 -8.14 13.86 17.66
CA ARG A 170 -8.41 13.90 19.10
C ARG A 170 -7.17 13.50 19.91
N VAL A 171 -6.40 12.52 19.45
CA VAL A 171 -5.10 12.17 20.05
C VAL A 171 -4.08 13.28 19.85
N GLU A 172 -4.04 13.93 18.69
CA GLU A 172 -3.14 15.05 18.42
C GLU A 172 -3.42 16.25 19.34
N ALA A 173 -4.68 16.50 19.68
CA ALA A 173 -5.10 17.53 20.63
C ALA A 173 -4.91 17.15 22.11
N MET A 174 -4.57 15.89 22.41
CA MET A 174 -4.34 15.42 23.78
C MET A 174 -3.13 16.16 24.40
N PRO A 175 -3.22 16.62 25.66
CA PRO A 175 -2.06 17.14 26.39
C PRO A 175 -0.94 16.10 26.49
N GLY A 176 0.31 16.56 26.63
CA GLY A 176 1.49 15.69 26.75
C GLY A 176 2.39 15.72 25.51
N ASP A 177 3.45 14.93 25.56
CA ASP A 177 4.45 14.81 24.52
C ASP A 177 4.06 13.82 23.41
N GLU A 178 4.90 13.72 22.37
CA GLU A 178 4.66 12.84 21.24
C GLU A 178 4.67 11.35 21.63
N ALA A 179 5.55 10.97 22.57
CA ALA A 179 5.63 9.60 23.07
C ALA A 179 4.34 9.17 23.80
N THR A 180 3.75 10.06 24.61
CA THR A 180 2.48 9.80 25.29
C THR A 180 1.33 9.62 24.30
N ARG A 181 1.28 10.46 23.26
CA ARG A 181 0.27 10.37 22.20
C ARG A 181 0.40 9.10 21.38
N GLU A 182 1.64 8.72 21.06
CA GLU A 182 1.95 7.47 20.37
C GLU A 182 1.51 6.26 21.19
N ALA A 183 1.96 6.17 22.44
CA ALA A 183 1.58 5.08 23.33
C ALA A 183 0.05 4.96 23.51
N PHE A 184 -0.65 6.09 23.62
CA PHE A 184 -2.12 6.09 23.75
C PHE A 184 -2.81 5.53 22.51
N TYR A 185 -2.47 6.03 21.32
CA TYR A 185 -3.08 5.57 20.07
C TYR A 185 -2.71 4.11 19.78
N ASP A 186 -1.45 3.74 19.99
CA ASP A 186 -0.95 2.40 19.70
C ASP A 186 -1.53 1.35 20.66
N ALA A 187 -1.90 1.73 21.89
CA ALA A 187 -2.64 0.86 22.80
C ALA A 187 -4.06 0.54 22.30
N ILE A 188 -4.68 1.44 21.51
CA ILE A 188 -5.95 1.14 20.83
C ILE A 188 -5.72 0.11 19.72
N ASN A 189 -4.55 0.17 19.07
CA ASN A 189 -4.11 -0.68 17.95
C ASN A 189 -5.17 -0.83 16.84
N PRO A 190 -5.74 0.27 16.30
CA PRO A 190 -6.84 0.16 15.37
C PRO A 190 -6.37 -0.26 13.97
N SER A 191 -6.94 -1.35 13.44
CA SER A 191 -6.77 -1.70 12.03
C SER A 191 -7.35 -0.59 11.15
N CYS A 192 -6.57 -0.13 10.17
CA CYS A 192 -6.95 0.95 9.27
C CYS A 192 -7.02 0.47 7.81
N GLU A 193 -7.95 1.05 7.05
CA GLU A 193 -8.04 0.97 5.61
C GLU A 193 -7.67 2.34 5.00
N LEU A 194 -6.77 2.35 4.02
CA LEU A 194 -6.50 3.52 3.19
C LEU A 194 -7.06 3.28 1.79
N ALA A 195 -8.14 3.98 1.46
CA ALA A 195 -8.74 3.92 0.13
C ALA A 195 -7.78 4.47 -0.94
N PRO A 196 -7.79 3.93 -2.17
CA PRO A 196 -6.91 4.39 -3.22
C PRO A 196 -7.24 5.82 -3.67
N GLY A 197 -6.21 6.65 -3.81
CA GLY A 197 -6.26 7.99 -4.38
C GLY A 197 -5.16 8.22 -5.41
N ALA A 198 -5.12 9.41 -6.02
CA ALA A 198 -4.16 9.74 -7.07
C ALA A 198 -2.70 9.71 -6.57
N ASP A 199 -2.47 10.15 -5.33
CA ASP A 199 -1.14 10.25 -4.72
C ASP A 199 -1.00 9.42 -3.44
N THR A 200 -1.99 8.59 -3.08
CA THR A 200 -1.88 7.69 -1.93
C THR A 200 -0.71 6.71 -2.10
N PRO A 201 -0.01 6.35 -1.01
CA PRO A 201 1.12 5.43 -1.07
C PRO A 201 0.75 4.11 -1.75
N SER A 202 1.64 3.60 -2.59
CA SER A 202 1.51 2.28 -3.22
C SER A 202 2.88 1.76 -3.66
N ARG A 203 3.04 0.44 -3.71
CA ARG A 203 4.26 -0.22 -4.22
C ARG A 203 4.48 0.08 -5.71
N THR A 204 3.38 0.31 -6.43
CA THR A 204 3.37 0.59 -7.88
C THR A 204 4.19 1.81 -8.24
N LEU A 205 4.07 2.91 -7.48
CA LEU A 205 4.71 4.19 -7.80
C LEU A 205 5.87 4.52 -6.85
N ALA A 206 6.00 3.81 -5.72
CA ALA A 206 7.10 3.99 -4.78
C ALA A 206 8.47 3.74 -5.44
N CYS A 207 9.29 4.78 -5.50
CA CYS A 207 10.65 4.74 -6.03
C CYS A 207 11.44 5.93 -5.47
N TRP A 208 12.70 5.69 -5.07
CA TRP A 208 13.63 6.77 -4.74
C TRP A 208 14.24 7.35 -6.01
N ARG A 209 13.67 8.45 -6.51
CA ARG A 209 14.05 9.04 -7.80
C ARG A 209 15.47 9.60 -7.86
N ARG A 210 16.10 9.84 -6.70
CA ARG A 210 17.47 10.36 -6.59
C ARG A 210 18.53 9.25 -6.56
N ALA A 211 18.14 7.98 -6.53
CA ALA A 211 19.09 6.87 -6.58
C ALA A 211 19.79 6.79 -7.94
N PRO A 212 21.08 6.42 -8.00
CA PRO A 212 21.70 6.02 -9.24
C PRO A 212 20.99 4.80 -9.83
N VAL A 213 20.95 4.74 -11.17
CA VAL A 213 20.34 3.63 -11.89
C VAL A 213 21.41 2.64 -12.30
N LEU A 214 21.26 1.39 -11.87
CA LEU A 214 22.11 0.28 -12.29
C LEU A 214 21.29 -0.67 -13.17
N TYR A 215 21.92 -1.16 -14.24
CA TYR A 215 21.32 -2.12 -15.15
C TYR A 215 21.94 -3.49 -14.97
N ARG A 216 21.11 -4.53 -15.10
CA ARG A 216 21.51 -5.91 -14.88
C ARG A 216 21.72 -6.64 -16.20
N HIS A 217 22.96 -6.95 -16.51
CA HIS A 217 23.33 -7.64 -17.75
C HIS A 217 23.39 -9.18 -17.60
N ALA A 218 23.57 -9.71 -16.39
CA ALA A 218 23.66 -11.14 -16.11
C ALA A 218 22.54 -11.62 -15.16
N ALA A 219 22.28 -12.93 -15.13
CA ALA A 219 21.38 -13.50 -14.13
C ALA A 219 21.97 -13.29 -12.72
N PRO A 220 21.13 -13.05 -11.68
CA PRO A 220 21.62 -13.00 -10.31
C PRO A 220 22.27 -14.32 -9.91
N VAL A 221 23.41 -14.24 -9.22
CA VAL A 221 24.13 -15.41 -8.72
C VAL A 221 23.24 -16.10 -7.68
N ALA A 222 22.97 -17.39 -7.89
CA ALA A 222 22.10 -18.17 -6.99
C ALA A 222 22.80 -18.59 -5.69
N GLN A 223 24.13 -18.46 -5.63
CA GLN A 223 24.92 -18.77 -4.44
C GLN A 223 24.82 -17.64 -3.43
N ARG A 224 24.81 -18.01 -2.14
CA ARG A 224 24.86 -17.07 -1.04
C ARG A 224 26.23 -16.38 -1.03
N PRO A 225 26.29 -15.04 -0.99
CA PRO A 225 27.57 -14.34 -0.91
C PRO A 225 28.31 -14.67 0.39
N GLU A 226 29.62 -14.87 0.28
CA GLU A 226 30.49 -15.01 1.44
C GLU A 226 30.80 -13.62 2.02
N LEU A 227 29.98 -13.17 2.98
CA LEU A 227 30.06 -11.81 3.53
C LEU A 227 31.46 -11.41 4.03
N ARG A 228 32.25 -12.36 4.54
CA ARG A 228 33.64 -12.10 4.97
C ARG A 228 34.56 -11.69 3.82
N ARG A 229 34.30 -12.16 2.59
CA ARG A 229 35.08 -11.80 1.39
C ARG A 229 34.61 -10.50 0.75
N GLU A 230 33.32 -10.17 0.86
CA GLU A 230 32.76 -8.96 0.24
C GLU A 230 32.96 -7.69 1.09
N LEU A 231 33.21 -7.83 2.39
CA LEU A 231 33.44 -6.73 3.33
C LEU A 231 34.92 -6.47 3.66
N ALA A 232 35.83 -7.25 3.07
CA ALA A 232 37.28 -7.08 3.19
C ALA A 232 37.81 -6.12 2.11
#